data_AF-A0A2T6AI68-F1
#
_entry.id   AF-A0A2T6AI68-F1
#
_cell.length_a   1.000
_cell.length_b   1.000
_cell.length_c   1.000
_cell.angle_alpha   90.00
_cell.angle_beta   90.00
_cell.angle_gamma   90.00
#
_symmetry.space_group_name_H-M   'P 1'
#
loop_
_entity.id
_entity.type
_entity.pdbx_description
1 polymer ?
#
loop_
_entity_poly.entity_id
_entity_poly.type
_entity_poly.pdbx_seq_one_letter_code
_entity_poly.pdbx_strand_id
1 'polypeptide(L)'
;MKKISFPSAQAILLIIAAFVAVLTWIVPAGTYASLTYDSSEDVFLKKDGDKIEKLPATAQTLEMLKVKIPVENFTSGAIYKPISIPGTYKTVEAKPQGLIEFLQAPIKGIIETADIIFLVLIIGGTVGVVERSRAFNAGIQWLSEFLKGREYILIISTTALIALGGSTFGFGEETIAFLPILVPVFLAAKYDALVAIACVFLGSQVGVMASTTNPFSTIIASDAAGIVWTTGLYGRIAMFILCVGITIIFILKYARKVKADPGKSIIFDQKKNIEKLFAVDPDLKIPKLTPRLKIILLVFIICFVVMVYGVIALDFWFIEMTTVFFFGAIIIGFLARMKEDTFLNAFMNGAGDLLGVAFIIGLARGISILMSDGLISDTVLYTAGSFTEGMEKGVFINTLFVVYNFISFFVSSTSGTAVLTVPIIAPLADTVNIGREVIVNAYQFGHGLFNLINPTGLILAFLGIAKIGYDRFLKFIWPLLVILAIVIIVFLSVSV
;
A
#
# COMPACT_ATOMS: atom_id res chain seq x y z
N MET A 1 -34.14 -10.96 -17.21
CA MET A 1 -33.06 -11.46 -16.33
C MET A 1 -32.34 -10.25 -15.73
N LYS A 2 -32.37 -10.04 -14.41
CA LYS A 2 -31.58 -8.96 -13.78
C LYS A 2 -30.11 -9.21 -14.09
N LYS A 3 -29.42 -8.26 -14.74
CA LYS A 3 -27.96 -8.32 -14.90
C LYS A 3 -27.37 -8.47 -13.50
N ILE A 4 -26.66 -9.57 -13.25
CA ILE A 4 -25.86 -9.74 -12.03
C ILE A 4 -24.83 -8.60 -12.08
N SER A 5 -25.00 -7.60 -11.21
CA SER A 5 -24.05 -6.50 -11.07
C SER A 5 -22.84 -7.00 -10.29
N PHE A 6 -21.65 -6.54 -10.67
CA PHE A 6 -20.43 -6.85 -9.92
C PHE A 6 -20.57 -6.38 -8.46
N PRO A 7 -20.14 -7.16 -7.45
CA PRO A 7 -20.30 -6.79 -6.05
C PRO A 7 -19.56 -5.49 -5.69
N SER A 8 -20.00 -4.81 -4.62
CA SER A 8 -19.29 -3.64 -4.08
C SER A 8 -17.96 -4.05 -3.42
N ALA A 9 -17.07 -3.08 -3.20
CA ALA A 9 -15.80 -3.30 -2.50
C ALA A 9 -15.98 -4.02 -1.15
N GLN A 10 -16.91 -3.56 -0.32
CA GLN A 10 -17.19 -4.17 0.98
C GLN A 10 -17.73 -5.60 0.83
N ALA A 11 -18.61 -5.84 -0.15
CA ALA A 11 -19.14 -7.18 -0.41
C ALA A 11 -18.04 -8.14 -0.88
N ILE A 12 -17.10 -7.69 -1.73
CA ILE A 12 -15.94 -8.47 -2.16
C ILE A 12 -15.11 -8.87 -0.93
N LEU A 13 -14.80 -7.92 -0.05
CA LEU A 13 -14.02 -8.19 1.15
C LEU A 13 -14.71 -9.19 2.10
N LEU A 14 -16.03 -9.07 2.28
CA LEU A 14 -16.80 -10.03 3.09
C LEU A 14 -16.84 -11.43 2.46
N ILE A 15 -16.94 -11.53 1.13
CA ILE A 15 -16.87 -12.81 0.42
C ILE A 15 -15.48 -13.44 0.61
N ILE A 16 -14.40 -12.64 0.51
CA ILE A 16 -13.04 -13.13 0.74
C ILE A 16 -12.86 -13.56 2.19
N ALA A 17 -13.34 -12.77 3.15
CA ALA A 17 -13.29 -13.12 4.57
C ALA A 17 -14.05 -14.44 4.85
N ALA A 18 -15.20 -14.66 4.23
CA ALA A 18 -15.96 -15.90 4.37
C ALA A 18 -15.21 -17.09 3.75
N PHE A 19 -14.62 -16.88 2.56
CA PHE A 19 -13.77 -17.88 1.92
C PHE A 19 -12.55 -18.24 2.78
N VAL A 20 -11.88 -17.24 3.35
CA VAL A 20 -10.74 -17.43 4.26
C VAL A 20 -11.17 -18.16 5.53
N ALA A 21 -12.31 -17.80 6.13
CA ALA A 21 -12.84 -18.53 7.27
C ALA A 21 -13.05 -20.02 6.92
N VAL A 22 -13.61 -20.34 5.75
CA VAL A 22 -13.73 -21.73 5.28
C VAL A 22 -12.36 -22.39 5.07
N LEU A 23 -11.38 -21.67 4.52
CA LEU A 23 -10.02 -22.21 4.33
C LEU A 23 -9.37 -22.65 5.64
N THR A 24 -9.69 -22.02 6.77
CA THR A 24 -9.15 -22.43 8.08
C THR A 24 -9.63 -23.81 8.55
N TRP A 25 -10.63 -24.39 7.89
CA TRP A 25 -11.07 -25.77 8.11
C TRP A 25 -10.35 -26.80 7.22
N ILE A 26 -9.74 -26.34 6.12
CA ILE A 26 -9.18 -27.19 5.07
C ILE A 26 -7.66 -27.18 5.13
N VAL A 27 -7.07 -26.00 5.29
CA VAL A 27 -5.63 -25.81 5.35
C VAL A 27 -5.15 -26.22 6.75
N PRO A 28 -4.15 -27.11 6.87
CA PRO A 28 -3.61 -27.50 8.16
C PRO A 28 -3.13 -26.28 8.95
N ALA A 29 -3.40 -26.26 10.26
CA ALA A 29 -2.82 -25.25 11.12
C ALA A 29 -1.33 -25.53 11.34
N GLY A 30 -0.52 -24.49 11.30
CA GLY A 30 0.91 -24.56 11.49
C GLY A 30 1.46 -23.26 12.03
N THR A 31 2.58 -23.36 12.74
CA THR A 31 3.27 -22.18 13.30
C THR A 31 4.77 -22.34 13.20
N TYR A 32 5.48 -21.25 12.93
CA TYR A 32 6.90 -21.13 13.22
C TYR A 32 7.13 -20.70 14.67
N ALA A 33 8.27 -21.09 15.24
CA ALA A 33 8.77 -20.37 16.40
C ALA A 33 9.21 -18.97 15.95
N SER A 34 8.89 -17.95 16.73
CA SER A 34 9.24 -16.56 16.43
C SER A 34 10.34 -16.06 17.35
N LEU A 35 11.23 -15.22 16.84
CA LEU A 35 12.27 -14.53 17.61
C LEU A 35 11.97 -13.04 17.66
N THR A 36 12.01 -12.44 18.84
CA THR A 36 11.88 -10.99 19.05
C THR A 36 12.99 -10.51 19.96
N TYR A 37 13.56 -9.33 19.71
CA TYR A 37 14.54 -8.72 20.60
C TYR A 37 13.83 -7.85 21.64
N ASP A 38 14.18 -8.04 22.90
CA ASP A 38 13.72 -7.22 24.02
C ASP A 38 14.86 -6.29 24.45
N SER A 39 14.74 -5.01 24.08
CA SER A 39 15.74 -3.99 24.39
C SER A 39 15.82 -3.63 25.87
N SER A 40 14.81 -3.98 26.67
CA SER A 40 14.80 -3.67 28.11
C SER A 40 15.68 -4.60 28.93
N GLU A 41 15.80 -5.85 28.48
CA GLU A 41 16.59 -6.90 29.14
C GLU A 41 17.82 -7.34 28.34
N ASP A 42 17.99 -6.84 27.11
CA ASP A 42 19.06 -7.24 26.17
C ASP A 42 19.07 -8.75 25.89
N VAL A 43 17.87 -9.30 25.61
CA VAL A 43 17.66 -10.73 25.35
C VAL A 43 16.83 -10.95 24.10
N PHE A 44 17.02 -12.12 23.48
CA PHE A 44 16.07 -12.65 22.50
C PHE A 44 14.96 -13.43 23.21
N LEU A 45 13.72 -13.05 22.93
CA LEU A 45 12.52 -13.80 23.28
C LEU A 45 12.18 -14.76 22.13
N LYS A 46 12.47 -16.04 22.34
CA LYS A 46 12.03 -17.11 21.45
C LYS A 46 10.66 -17.60 21.91
N LYS A 47 9.64 -17.37 21.11
CA LYS A 47 8.28 -17.83 21.36
C LYS A 47 7.98 -19.04 20.49
N ASP A 48 7.56 -20.14 21.11
CA ASP A 48 7.07 -21.34 20.43
C ASP A 48 5.72 -21.77 21.05
N GLY A 49 4.63 -21.40 20.38
CA GLY A 49 3.28 -21.46 20.96
C GLY A 49 3.17 -20.52 22.18
N ASP A 50 2.78 -21.07 23.32
CA ASP A 50 2.66 -20.34 24.59
C ASP A 50 3.97 -20.30 25.39
N LYS A 51 5.01 -21.04 24.95
CA LYS A 51 6.32 -21.05 25.64
C LYS A 51 7.16 -19.88 25.16
N ILE A 52 7.66 -19.09 26.11
CA ILE A 52 8.63 -18.03 25.86
C ILE A 52 9.93 -18.40 26.55
N GLU A 53 10.99 -18.52 25.77
CA GLU A 53 12.35 -18.79 26.21
C GLU A 53 13.19 -17.52 26.04
N LYS A 54 13.87 -17.09 27.11
CA LYS A 54 14.81 -15.97 27.06
C LYS A 54 16.20 -16.52 26.70
N LEU A 55 16.76 -16.00 25.62
CA LEU A 55 18.08 -16.38 25.11
C LEU A 55 19.00 -15.16 25.10
N PRO A 56 20.31 -15.31 25.33
CA PRO A 56 21.25 -14.20 25.22
C PRO A 56 21.21 -13.57 23.82
N ALA A 57 21.23 -12.23 23.74
CA ALA A 57 21.23 -11.48 22.48
C ALA A 57 22.61 -11.52 21.78
N THR A 58 23.07 -12.71 21.38
CA THR A 58 24.42 -12.92 20.82
C THR A 58 24.39 -13.60 19.46
N ALA A 59 25.51 -13.49 18.73
CA ALA A 59 25.66 -14.09 17.41
C ALA A 59 25.62 -15.62 17.49
N GLN A 60 26.14 -16.20 18.58
CA GLN A 60 26.08 -17.65 18.83
C GLN A 60 24.63 -18.13 18.97
N THR A 61 23.77 -17.35 19.64
CA THR A 61 22.33 -17.67 19.73
C THR A 61 21.69 -17.72 18.36
N LEU A 62 21.95 -16.73 17.51
CA LEU A 62 21.39 -16.68 16.16
C LEU A 62 21.90 -17.83 15.28
N GLU A 63 23.18 -18.19 15.39
CA GLU A 63 23.77 -19.33 14.70
C GLU A 63 23.12 -20.66 15.12
N MET A 64 22.92 -20.87 16.44
CA MET A 64 22.21 -22.05 16.96
C MET A 64 20.78 -22.15 16.42
N LEU A 65 20.12 -21.02 16.23
CA LEU A 65 18.77 -20.93 15.67
C LEU A 65 18.75 -20.94 14.13
N LYS A 66 19.91 -21.05 13.48
CA LYS A 66 20.08 -20.94 12.00
C LYS A 66 19.54 -19.63 11.43
N VAL A 67 19.46 -18.58 12.25
CA VAL A 67 19.06 -17.24 11.85
C VAL A 67 20.30 -16.54 11.31
N LYS A 68 20.41 -16.43 9.98
CA LYS A 68 21.56 -15.81 9.31
C LYS A 68 21.39 -14.29 9.17
N ILE A 69 21.15 -13.61 10.30
CA ILE A 69 20.96 -12.16 10.40
C ILE A 69 21.97 -11.61 11.42
N PRO A 70 22.66 -10.48 11.15
CA PRO A 70 23.52 -9.83 12.13
C PRO A 70 22.77 -9.43 13.41
N VAL A 71 23.39 -9.60 14.58
CA VAL A 71 22.77 -9.24 15.88
C VAL A 71 22.46 -7.75 15.93
N GLU A 72 23.32 -6.95 15.31
CA GLU A 72 23.22 -5.49 15.22
C GLU A 72 21.91 -5.04 14.58
N ASN A 73 21.35 -5.83 13.66
CA ASN A 73 20.06 -5.52 13.03
C ASN A 73 18.90 -5.59 14.03
N PHE A 74 19.03 -6.38 15.09
CA PHE A 74 18.04 -6.42 16.18
C PHE A 74 18.30 -5.32 17.19
N THR A 75 19.55 -5.17 17.65
CA THR A 75 19.90 -4.21 18.72
C THR A 75 19.79 -2.75 18.28
N SER A 76 19.96 -2.46 16.99
CA SER A 76 19.73 -1.13 16.41
C SER A 76 18.25 -0.78 16.19
N GLY A 77 17.34 -1.75 16.31
CA GLY A 77 15.92 -1.58 16.01
C GLY A 77 15.54 -1.71 14.53
N ALA A 78 16.48 -2.04 13.64
CA ALA A 78 16.19 -2.27 12.22
C ALA A 78 15.17 -3.42 12.02
N ILE A 79 15.29 -4.48 12.85
CA ILE A 79 14.28 -5.54 13.01
C ILE A 79 13.55 -5.34 14.33
N TYR A 80 12.38 -4.74 14.24
CA TYR A 80 11.50 -4.48 15.39
C TYR A 80 10.28 -5.43 15.46
N LYS A 81 10.02 -6.19 14.39
CA LYS A 81 8.93 -7.18 14.33
C LYS A 81 9.44 -8.58 14.65
N PRO A 82 8.58 -9.46 15.19
CA PRO A 82 8.91 -10.87 15.32
C PRO A 82 9.30 -11.47 13.96
N ILE A 83 10.40 -12.22 13.94
CA ILE A 83 10.85 -12.96 12.75
C ILE A 83 10.59 -14.46 12.92
N SER A 84 10.36 -15.16 11.82
CA SER A 84 10.23 -16.62 11.84
C SER A 84 11.60 -17.31 11.94
N ILE A 85 11.73 -18.31 12.82
CA ILE A 85 12.97 -19.09 12.98
C ILE A 85 13.01 -20.23 11.95
N PRO A 86 14.02 -20.30 11.07
CA PRO A 86 14.11 -21.34 10.05
C PRO A 86 14.08 -22.77 10.61
N GLY A 87 13.36 -23.66 9.92
CA GLY A 87 13.30 -25.09 10.27
C GLY A 87 12.48 -25.44 11.53
N THR A 88 11.77 -24.47 12.11
CA THR A 88 10.94 -24.69 13.32
C THR A 88 9.46 -24.90 13.01
N TYR A 89 9.08 -24.89 11.74
CA TYR A 89 7.70 -25.10 11.33
C TYR A 89 7.17 -26.44 11.86
N LYS A 90 6.02 -26.40 12.51
CA LYS A 90 5.29 -27.59 12.93
C LYS A 90 3.81 -27.39 12.70
N THR A 91 3.15 -28.49 12.34
CA THR A 91 1.68 -28.54 12.35
C THR A 91 1.20 -28.51 13.80
N VAL A 92 0.17 -27.73 14.07
CA VAL A 92 -0.45 -27.60 15.40
C VAL A 92 -1.92 -27.99 15.33
N GLU A 93 -2.58 -28.03 16.48
CA GLU A 93 -4.01 -28.29 16.53
C GLU A 93 -4.78 -27.22 15.73
N ALA A 94 -5.72 -27.67 14.89
CA ALA A 94 -6.48 -26.78 14.04
C ALA A 94 -7.34 -25.84 14.87
N LYS A 95 -7.32 -24.55 14.52
CA LYS A 95 -8.16 -23.52 15.14
C LYS A 95 -9.10 -22.90 14.09
N PRO A 96 -10.04 -23.69 13.53
CA PRO A 96 -10.91 -23.20 12.48
C PRO A 96 -11.74 -22.01 12.95
N GLN A 97 -11.91 -21.02 12.08
CA GLN A 97 -12.68 -19.81 12.36
C GLN A 97 -14.16 -20.06 12.05
N GLY A 98 -15.02 -19.89 13.06
CA GLY A 98 -16.46 -20.06 12.97
C GLY A 98 -17.19 -18.78 12.56
N LEU A 99 -18.52 -18.80 12.74
CA LEU A 99 -19.37 -17.66 12.40
C LEU A 99 -19.07 -16.43 13.29
N ILE A 100 -18.76 -16.64 14.57
CA ILE A 100 -18.50 -15.54 15.50
C ILE A 100 -17.20 -14.83 15.11
N GLU A 101 -16.14 -15.60 14.86
CA GLU A 101 -14.84 -15.08 14.47
C GLU A 101 -14.95 -14.33 13.14
N PHE A 102 -15.67 -14.89 12.16
CA PHE A 102 -15.97 -14.22 10.89
C PHE A 102 -16.68 -12.87 11.08
N LEU A 103 -17.69 -12.80 11.95
CA LEU A 103 -18.42 -11.55 12.21
C LEU A 103 -17.59 -10.54 13.03
N GLN A 104 -16.70 -11.01 13.90
CA GLN A 104 -15.82 -10.16 14.71
C GLN A 104 -14.61 -9.65 13.93
N ALA A 105 -14.15 -10.37 12.91
CA ALA A 105 -12.93 -10.05 12.18
C ALA A 105 -12.91 -8.63 11.59
N PRO A 106 -13.98 -8.12 10.94
CA PRO A 106 -14.04 -6.72 10.51
C PRO A 106 -13.86 -5.72 11.66
N ILE A 107 -14.44 -6.00 12.83
CA ILE A 107 -14.40 -5.11 13.99
C ILE A 107 -12.99 -5.09 14.58
N LYS A 108 -12.39 -6.28 14.78
CA LYS A 108 -10.98 -6.40 15.18
C LYS A 108 -10.07 -5.69 14.19
N GLY A 109 -10.35 -5.83 12.89
CA GLY A 109 -9.59 -5.16 11.83
C GLY A 109 -9.62 -3.65 11.94
N ILE A 110 -10.80 -3.05 12.15
CA ILE A 110 -10.95 -1.60 12.38
C ILE A 110 -10.18 -1.15 13.62
N ILE A 111 -10.25 -1.92 14.71
CA ILE A 111 -9.53 -1.60 15.96
C ILE A 111 -8.01 -1.65 15.75
N GLU A 112 -7.51 -2.68 15.07
CA GLU A 112 -6.08 -2.87 14.81
C GLU A 112 -5.49 -1.84 13.82
N THR A 113 -6.32 -1.24 12.97
CA THR A 113 -5.88 -0.19 12.02
C THR A 113 -6.51 1.17 12.34
N ALA A 114 -6.85 1.41 13.60
CA ALA A 114 -7.53 2.64 14.01
C ALA A 114 -6.67 3.88 13.72
N ASP A 115 -5.36 3.78 13.92
CA ASP A 115 -4.37 4.81 13.61
C ASP A 115 -4.40 5.27 12.14
N ILE A 116 -4.39 4.32 11.20
CA ILE A 116 -4.50 4.59 9.76
C ILE A 116 -5.88 5.19 9.42
N ILE A 117 -6.94 4.62 9.99
CA ILE A 117 -8.31 5.11 9.78
C ILE A 117 -8.44 6.56 10.25
N PHE A 118 -7.92 6.89 11.44
CA PHE A 118 -7.95 8.25 11.97
C PHE A 118 -7.13 9.20 11.10
N LEU A 119 -5.94 8.82 10.63
CA LEU A 119 -5.17 9.64 9.71
C LEU A 119 -5.98 9.97 8.45
N VAL A 120 -6.58 8.96 7.81
CA VAL A 120 -7.39 9.14 6.60
C VAL A 120 -8.58 10.06 6.87
N LEU A 121 -9.32 9.85 7.96
CA LEU A 121 -10.47 10.68 8.33
C LEU A 121 -10.08 12.13 8.62
N ILE A 122 -8.98 12.35 9.35
CA ILE A 122 -8.48 13.69 9.66
C ILE A 122 -8.02 14.41 8.40
N ILE A 123 -7.33 13.72 7.48
CA ILE A 123 -6.97 14.33 6.20
C ILE A 123 -8.25 14.66 5.40
N GLY A 124 -9.25 13.78 5.39
CA GLY A 124 -10.57 14.07 4.80
C GLY A 124 -11.21 15.32 5.38
N GLY A 125 -11.17 15.47 6.71
CA GLY A 125 -11.65 16.66 7.39
C GLY A 125 -10.89 17.92 7.00
N THR A 126 -9.55 17.85 6.95
CA THR A 126 -8.70 18.96 6.48
C THR A 126 -9.04 19.33 5.03
N VAL A 127 -9.21 18.35 4.14
CA VAL A 127 -9.65 18.54 2.75
C VAL A 127 -11.02 19.22 2.70
N GLY A 128 -11.98 18.81 3.53
CA GLY A 128 -13.29 19.45 3.64
C GLY A 128 -13.22 20.92 4.04
N VAL A 129 -12.34 21.26 4.99
CA VAL A 129 -12.07 22.66 5.38
C VAL A 129 -11.44 23.45 4.23
N VAL A 130 -10.46 22.89 3.52
CA VAL A 130 -9.84 23.56 2.36
C VAL A 130 -10.84 23.76 1.23
N GLU A 131 -11.68 22.76 0.93
CA GLU A 131 -12.74 22.88 -0.07
C GLU A 131 -13.75 23.95 0.31
N ARG A 132 -14.20 23.97 1.57
CA ARG A 132 -15.12 25.00 2.06
C ARG A 132 -14.54 26.41 1.96
N SER A 133 -13.21 26.56 2.04
CA SER A 133 -12.52 27.85 1.84
C SER A 133 -12.50 28.33 0.39
N ARG A 134 -12.87 27.46 -0.56
CA ARG A 134 -12.81 27.64 -2.02
C ARG A 134 -11.39 27.74 -2.58
N ALA A 135 -10.38 27.39 -1.79
CA ALA A 135 -8.99 27.40 -2.21
C ALA A 135 -8.72 26.35 -3.31
N PHE A 136 -9.30 25.15 -3.20
CA PHE A 136 -9.18 24.14 -4.24
C PHE A 136 -9.86 24.55 -5.54
N ASN A 137 -11.07 25.10 -5.53
CA ASN A 137 -11.73 25.54 -6.77
C ASN A 137 -10.87 26.57 -7.52
N ALA A 138 -10.28 27.55 -6.80
CA ALA A 138 -9.36 28.53 -7.38
C ALA A 138 -8.06 27.90 -7.89
N GLY A 139 -7.50 26.95 -7.15
CA GLY A 139 -6.28 26.22 -7.52
C GLY A 139 -6.47 25.35 -8.77
N ILE A 140 -7.58 24.62 -8.85
CA ILE A 140 -7.95 23.77 -10.00
C ILE A 140 -8.12 24.63 -11.25
N GLN A 141 -8.81 25.77 -11.16
CA GLN A 141 -8.97 26.66 -12.30
C GLN A 141 -7.62 27.20 -12.78
N TRP A 142 -6.79 27.72 -11.86
CA TRP A 142 -5.46 28.21 -12.20
C TRP A 142 -4.61 27.12 -12.87
N LEU A 143 -4.65 25.90 -12.33
CA LEU A 143 -3.88 24.78 -12.85
C LEU A 143 -4.39 24.34 -14.24
N SER A 144 -5.71 24.32 -14.44
CA SER A 144 -6.33 24.00 -15.74
C SER A 144 -5.97 25.03 -16.82
N GLU A 145 -5.96 26.32 -16.47
CA GLU A 145 -5.52 27.38 -17.37
C GLU A 145 -4.01 27.28 -17.69
N PHE A 146 -3.19 27.04 -16.66
CA PHE A 146 -1.73 26.92 -16.80
C PHE A 146 -1.29 25.70 -17.61
N LEU A 147 -2.00 24.57 -17.47
CA LEU A 147 -1.69 23.32 -18.14
C LEU A 147 -2.41 23.14 -19.48
N LYS A 148 -3.15 24.14 -19.97
CA LYS A 148 -3.86 24.05 -21.25
C LYS A 148 -2.89 23.73 -22.40
N GLY A 149 -3.12 22.61 -23.09
CA GLY A 149 -2.23 22.11 -24.14
C GLY A 149 -0.99 21.34 -23.65
N ARG A 150 -0.77 21.26 -22.33
CA ARG A 150 0.32 20.51 -21.67
C ARG A 150 -0.19 19.60 -20.56
N GLU A 151 -1.43 19.14 -20.66
CA GLU A 151 -2.11 18.38 -19.62
C GLU A 151 -1.46 17.01 -19.35
N TYR A 152 -0.64 16.51 -20.29
CA TYR A 152 0.16 15.31 -20.09
C TYR A 152 1.23 15.47 -19.00
N ILE A 153 1.67 16.70 -18.72
CA ILE A 153 2.62 16.99 -17.63
C ILE A 153 2.03 16.58 -16.29
N LEU A 154 0.72 16.77 -16.09
CA LEU A 154 0.02 16.37 -14.87
C LEU A 154 0.18 14.86 -14.62
N ILE A 155 0.01 14.03 -15.66
CA ILE A 155 0.16 12.58 -15.55
C ILE A 155 1.60 12.23 -15.15
N ILE A 156 2.58 12.80 -15.85
CA ILE A 156 4.00 12.50 -15.63
C ILE A 156 4.42 12.93 -14.24
N SER A 157 4.17 14.19 -13.85
CA SER A 157 4.64 14.74 -12.59
C SER A 157 3.95 14.07 -11.39
N THR A 158 2.62 13.90 -11.43
CA THR A 158 1.88 13.23 -10.36
C THR A 158 2.36 11.79 -10.18
N THR A 159 2.43 11.01 -11.25
CA THR A 159 2.84 9.60 -11.16
C THR A 159 4.29 9.47 -10.67
N ALA A 160 5.21 10.28 -11.20
CA ALA A 160 6.62 10.21 -10.83
C ALA A 160 6.88 10.65 -9.39
N LEU A 161 6.27 11.74 -8.92
CA LEU A 161 6.44 12.23 -7.55
C LEU A 161 5.86 11.24 -6.52
N ILE A 162 4.69 10.68 -6.81
CA ILE A 162 4.08 9.69 -5.91
C ILE A 162 4.88 8.38 -5.92
N ALA A 163 5.36 7.93 -7.10
CA ALA A 163 6.25 6.78 -7.18
C ALA A 163 7.55 6.98 -6.40
N LEU A 164 8.12 8.18 -6.44
CA LEU A 164 9.30 8.51 -5.64
C LEU A 164 9.01 8.39 -4.14
N GLY A 165 7.84 8.86 -3.68
CA GLY A 165 7.42 8.67 -2.29
C GLY A 165 7.21 7.20 -1.94
N GLY A 166 6.60 6.42 -2.82
CA GLY A 166 6.43 4.97 -2.65
C GLY A 166 7.76 4.22 -2.53
N SER A 167 8.75 4.63 -3.34
CA SER A 167 10.09 4.02 -3.34
C SER A 167 10.95 4.38 -2.15
N THR A 168 10.75 5.57 -1.57
CA THR A 168 11.63 6.11 -0.54
C THR A 168 11.12 5.89 0.88
N PHE A 169 9.86 6.21 1.17
CA PHE A 169 9.29 6.11 2.52
C PHE A 169 7.97 5.33 2.57
N GLY A 170 7.62 4.63 1.48
CA GLY A 170 6.44 3.76 1.45
C GLY A 170 5.11 4.50 1.38
N PHE A 171 5.08 5.61 0.63
CA PHE A 171 3.91 6.47 0.45
C PHE A 171 2.70 5.75 -0.19
N GLY A 172 1.89 5.08 0.63
CA GLY A 172 0.82 4.17 0.23
C GLY A 172 -0.54 4.72 0.62
N GLU A 173 -0.95 4.38 1.83
CA GLU A 173 -2.23 4.69 2.46
C GLU A 173 -2.55 6.18 2.44
N GLU A 174 -1.55 7.03 2.66
CA GLU A 174 -1.71 8.49 2.72
C GLU A 174 -2.06 9.07 1.34
N THR A 175 -1.72 8.37 0.25
CA THR A 175 -1.96 8.88 -1.09
C THR A 175 -3.45 8.88 -1.47
N ILE A 176 -4.28 8.12 -0.73
CA ILE A 176 -5.75 8.12 -0.82
C ILE A 176 -6.31 9.55 -0.66
N ALA A 177 -5.72 10.33 0.25
CA ALA A 177 -6.13 11.70 0.52
C ALA A 177 -6.00 12.67 -0.66
N PHE A 178 -5.16 12.34 -1.65
CA PHE A 178 -4.99 13.18 -2.82
C PHE A 178 -6.11 13.00 -3.85
N LEU A 179 -6.89 11.92 -3.77
CA LEU A 179 -7.92 11.62 -4.77
C LEU A 179 -9.04 12.68 -4.82
N PRO A 180 -9.63 13.14 -3.70
CA PRO A 180 -10.62 14.22 -3.73
C PRO A 180 -10.11 15.51 -4.40
N ILE A 181 -8.79 15.73 -4.40
CA ILE A 181 -8.15 16.92 -4.96
C ILE A 181 -7.81 16.70 -6.44
N LEU A 182 -7.15 15.59 -6.75
CA LEU A 182 -6.62 15.33 -8.08
C LEU A 182 -7.72 14.93 -9.05
N VAL A 183 -8.73 14.16 -8.63
CA VAL A 183 -9.82 13.74 -9.54
C VAL A 183 -10.48 14.96 -10.23
N PRO A 184 -10.93 16.02 -9.51
CA PRO A 184 -11.41 17.24 -10.15
C PRO A 184 -10.42 17.89 -11.13
N VAL A 185 -9.12 17.92 -10.81
CA VAL A 185 -8.08 18.48 -11.70
C VAL A 185 -8.00 17.70 -13.01
N PHE A 186 -7.98 16.36 -12.93
CA PHE A 186 -7.92 15.49 -14.11
C PHE A 186 -9.20 15.61 -14.95
N LEU A 187 -10.37 15.70 -14.32
CA LEU A 187 -11.64 15.95 -15.00
C LEU A 187 -11.63 17.31 -15.73
N ALA A 188 -11.13 18.37 -15.07
CA ALA A 188 -10.98 19.70 -15.67
C ALA A 188 -10.00 19.69 -16.87
N ALA A 189 -8.97 18.83 -16.83
CA ALA A 189 -8.03 18.59 -17.91
C ALA A 189 -8.59 17.69 -19.06
N LYS A 190 -9.88 17.33 -19.00
CA LYS A 190 -10.61 16.46 -19.93
C LYS A 190 -10.19 14.99 -19.92
N TYR A 191 -9.56 14.54 -18.84
CA TYR A 191 -9.36 13.12 -18.57
C TYR A 191 -10.54 12.56 -17.77
N ASP A 192 -10.57 11.23 -17.57
CA ASP A 192 -11.53 10.61 -16.67
C ASP A 192 -10.93 10.39 -15.26
N ALA A 193 -11.77 10.07 -14.28
CA ALA A 193 -11.32 9.82 -12.91
C ALA A 193 -10.40 8.58 -12.79
N LEU A 194 -10.49 7.65 -13.73
CA LEU A 194 -9.62 6.48 -13.75
C LEU A 194 -8.17 6.86 -14.04
N VAL A 195 -7.92 7.87 -14.89
CA VAL A 195 -6.57 8.42 -15.10
C VAL A 195 -6.01 8.99 -13.80
N ALA A 196 -6.82 9.75 -13.04
CA ALA A 196 -6.40 10.31 -11.75
C ALA A 196 -6.02 9.20 -10.75
N ILE A 197 -6.92 8.22 -10.59
CA ILE A 197 -6.66 7.06 -9.74
C ILE A 197 -5.42 6.31 -10.20
N ALA A 198 -5.24 6.09 -11.50
CA ALA A 198 -4.07 5.43 -12.03
C ALA A 198 -2.77 6.18 -11.71
N CYS A 199 -2.74 7.51 -11.83
CA CYS A 199 -1.54 8.30 -11.51
C CYS A 199 -1.16 8.18 -10.03
N VAL A 200 -2.15 8.21 -9.14
CA VAL A 200 -1.93 8.16 -7.68
C VAL A 200 -1.65 6.73 -7.23
N PHE A 201 -2.58 5.81 -7.46
CA PHE A 201 -2.50 4.43 -7.02
C PHE A 201 -1.34 3.68 -7.69
N LEU A 202 -1.23 3.70 -9.02
CA LEU A 202 -0.13 2.99 -9.69
C LEU A 202 1.20 3.67 -9.44
N GLY A 203 1.24 5.01 -9.34
CA GLY A 203 2.44 5.72 -8.93
C GLY A 203 2.97 5.17 -7.61
N SER A 204 2.13 5.20 -6.57
CA SER A 204 2.45 4.70 -5.23
C SER A 204 2.88 3.23 -5.25
N GLN A 205 2.00 2.35 -5.75
CA GLN A 205 2.22 0.91 -5.64
C GLN A 205 3.35 0.39 -6.54
N VAL A 206 3.57 0.96 -7.73
CA VAL A 206 4.74 0.64 -8.56
C VAL A 206 6.02 1.17 -7.91
N GLY A 207 5.95 2.34 -7.24
CA GLY A 207 7.03 2.86 -6.44
C GLY A 207 7.42 1.93 -5.29
N VAL A 208 6.46 1.36 -4.57
CA VAL A 208 6.70 0.35 -3.53
C VAL A 208 7.25 -0.96 -4.13
N MET A 209 6.66 -1.43 -5.23
CA MET A 209 7.07 -2.65 -5.93
C MET A 209 8.53 -2.60 -6.37
N ALA A 210 8.97 -1.45 -6.89
CA ALA A 210 10.35 -1.23 -7.33
C ALA A 210 11.13 -0.32 -6.37
N SER A 211 10.86 -0.45 -5.07
CA SER A 211 11.44 0.46 -4.07
C SER A 211 12.96 0.32 -3.92
N THR A 212 13.58 1.45 -3.56
CA THR A 212 15.04 1.57 -3.40
C THR A 212 15.46 1.63 -1.95
N THR A 213 14.75 2.43 -1.14
CA THR A 213 15.13 2.75 0.25
C THR A 213 13.94 2.68 1.20
N ASN A 214 12.85 2.02 0.80
CA ASN A 214 11.62 2.00 1.57
C ASN A 214 11.83 1.20 2.89
N PRO A 215 11.64 1.82 4.07
CA PRO A 215 11.83 1.15 5.37
C PRO A 215 10.83 0.01 5.61
N PHE A 216 9.66 0.07 4.98
CA PHE A 216 8.59 -0.92 5.11
C PHE A 216 8.65 -2.02 4.05
N SER A 217 9.67 -2.02 3.19
CA SER A 217 9.83 -3.02 2.14
C SER A 217 11.29 -3.40 1.93
N THR A 218 12.09 -2.55 1.25
CA THR A 218 13.47 -2.88 0.86
C THR A 218 14.39 -3.06 2.05
N ILE A 219 14.34 -2.13 3.02
CA ILE A 219 15.29 -2.11 4.15
C ILE A 219 15.00 -3.30 5.07
N ILE A 220 13.77 -3.40 5.58
CA ILE A 220 13.39 -4.50 6.48
C ILE A 220 13.59 -5.88 5.85
N ALA A 221 13.35 -6.04 4.55
CA ALA A 221 13.63 -7.31 3.85
C ALA A 221 15.14 -7.58 3.71
N SER A 222 15.94 -6.55 3.46
CA SER A 222 17.40 -6.69 3.39
C SER A 222 17.98 -7.06 4.76
N ASP A 223 17.50 -6.40 5.81
CA ASP A 223 17.89 -6.68 7.18
C ASP A 223 17.48 -8.10 7.59
N ALA A 224 16.27 -8.52 7.22
CA ALA A 224 15.78 -9.88 7.42
C ALA A 224 16.52 -10.94 6.57
N ALA A 225 17.12 -10.54 5.45
CA ALA A 225 18.01 -11.39 4.64
C ALA A 225 19.45 -11.43 5.18
N GLY A 226 19.78 -10.59 6.17
CA GLY A 226 21.13 -10.44 6.71
C GLY A 226 22.10 -9.72 5.77
N ILE A 227 21.60 -8.83 4.91
CA ILE A 227 22.41 -8.03 3.98
C ILE A 227 22.10 -6.54 4.16
N VAL A 228 23.04 -5.68 3.76
CA VAL A 228 22.80 -4.23 3.72
C VAL A 228 21.85 -3.92 2.56
N TRP A 229 20.89 -3.01 2.77
CA TRP A 229 19.90 -2.63 1.76
C TRP A 229 20.49 -2.02 0.49
N THR A 230 21.72 -1.49 0.55
CA THR A 230 22.44 -0.96 -0.61
C THR A 230 22.90 -2.06 -1.58
N THR A 231 22.96 -3.31 -1.14
CA THR A 231 23.24 -4.47 -2.00
C THR A 231 22.11 -4.67 -3.00
N GLY A 232 22.44 -4.61 -4.30
CA GLY A 232 21.46 -4.67 -5.39
C GLY A 232 20.79 -3.32 -5.74
N LEU A 233 21.20 -2.21 -5.12
CA LEU A 233 20.56 -0.89 -5.30
C LEU A 233 20.53 -0.42 -6.76
N TYR A 234 21.62 -0.58 -7.53
CA TYR A 234 21.65 -0.14 -8.93
C TYR A 234 20.61 -0.87 -9.80
N GLY A 235 20.42 -2.17 -9.56
CA GLY A 235 19.38 -2.95 -10.22
C GLY A 235 17.97 -2.46 -9.84
N ARG A 236 17.75 -2.14 -8.56
CA ARG A 236 16.47 -1.57 -8.10
C ARG A 236 16.20 -0.19 -8.68
N ILE A 237 17.20 0.69 -8.78
CA ILE A 237 17.07 2.01 -9.43
C ILE A 237 16.70 1.84 -10.91
N ALA A 238 17.37 0.93 -11.61
CA ALA A 238 17.06 0.65 -13.02
C ALA A 238 15.62 0.14 -13.18
N MET A 239 15.19 -0.80 -12.33
CA MET A 239 13.83 -1.32 -12.32
C MET A 239 12.80 -0.26 -11.91
N PHE A 240 13.12 0.62 -10.97
CA PHE A 240 12.27 1.75 -10.59
C PHE A 240 12.00 2.66 -11.78
N ILE A 241 13.06 3.13 -12.45
CA ILE A 241 12.94 4.00 -13.62
C ILE A 241 12.18 3.29 -14.75
N LEU A 242 12.46 2.01 -14.99
CA LEU A 242 11.82 1.23 -16.04
C LEU A 242 10.32 0.99 -15.77
N CYS A 243 9.97 0.46 -14.59
CA CYS A 243 8.58 0.16 -14.23
C CYS A 243 7.72 1.43 -14.12
N VAL A 244 8.26 2.50 -13.54
CA VAL A 244 7.57 3.80 -13.47
C VAL A 244 7.42 4.39 -14.87
N GLY A 245 8.46 4.33 -15.71
CA GLY A 245 8.41 4.78 -17.10
C GLY A 245 7.34 4.05 -17.93
N ILE A 246 7.30 2.71 -17.84
CA ILE A 246 6.27 1.88 -18.48
C ILE A 246 4.87 2.28 -18.00
N THR A 247 4.71 2.46 -16.68
CA THR A 247 3.43 2.85 -16.06
C THR A 247 2.97 4.21 -16.55
N ILE A 248 3.86 5.21 -16.59
CA ILE A 248 3.56 6.55 -17.13
C ILE A 248 3.15 6.46 -18.60
N ILE A 249 3.90 5.74 -19.44
CA ILE A 249 3.58 5.57 -20.86
C ILE A 249 2.22 4.90 -21.03
N PHE A 250 1.92 3.89 -20.22
CA PHE A 250 0.64 3.19 -20.22
C PHE A 250 -0.52 4.14 -19.87
N ILE A 251 -0.40 4.92 -18.79
CA ILE A 251 -1.42 5.90 -18.38
C ILE A 251 -1.59 6.97 -19.48
N LEU A 252 -0.51 7.50 -20.05
CA LEU A 252 -0.55 8.48 -21.13
C LEU A 252 -1.30 7.95 -22.37
N LYS A 253 -1.07 6.69 -22.74
CA LYS A 253 -1.79 6.05 -23.87
C LYS A 253 -3.29 5.97 -23.62
N TYR A 254 -3.69 5.54 -22.41
CA TYR A 254 -5.10 5.50 -22.03
C TYR A 254 -5.71 6.91 -21.96
N ALA A 255 -5.04 7.85 -21.30
CA ALA A 255 -5.50 9.22 -21.13
C ALA A 255 -5.69 9.94 -22.48
N ARG A 256 -4.79 9.73 -23.44
CA ARG A 256 -4.92 10.25 -24.81
C ARG A 256 -6.16 9.69 -25.51
N LYS A 257 -6.44 8.39 -25.35
CA LYS A 257 -7.61 7.73 -25.92
C LYS A 257 -8.91 8.33 -25.37
N VAL A 258 -9.00 8.51 -24.05
CA VAL A 258 -10.17 9.09 -23.36
C VAL A 258 -10.37 10.56 -23.72
N LYS A 259 -9.28 11.33 -23.78
CA LYS A 259 -9.34 12.75 -24.13
C LYS A 259 -9.76 12.99 -25.58
N ALA A 260 -9.31 12.15 -26.50
CA ALA A 260 -9.69 12.23 -27.91
C ALA A 260 -11.14 11.80 -28.15
N ASP A 261 -11.62 10.78 -27.43
CA ASP A 261 -12.97 10.26 -27.52
C ASP A 261 -13.44 9.76 -26.15
N PRO A 262 -14.27 10.54 -25.43
CA PRO A 262 -14.77 10.15 -24.11
C PRO A 262 -15.53 8.81 -24.12
N GLY A 263 -16.15 8.42 -25.23
CA GLY A 263 -16.87 7.14 -25.38
C GLY A 263 -15.95 5.92 -25.29
N LYS A 264 -14.63 6.10 -25.44
CA LYS A 264 -13.63 5.05 -25.29
C LYS A 264 -13.14 4.83 -23.85
N SER A 265 -13.61 5.64 -22.90
CA SER A 265 -13.34 5.43 -21.47
C SER A 265 -13.95 4.10 -21.00
N ILE A 266 -13.18 3.36 -20.20
CA ILE A 266 -13.64 2.10 -19.61
C ILE A 266 -14.75 2.34 -18.58
N ILE A 267 -14.79 3.54 -18.00
CA ILE A 267 -15.78 3.98 -17.00
C ILE A 267 -16.80 4.96 -17.58
N PHE A 268 -17.01 4.95 -18.91
CA PHE A 268 -17.92 5.88 -19.58
C PHE A 268 -19.36 5.80 -19.05
N ASP A 269 -19.83 4.61 -18.70
CA ASP A 269 -21.14 4.37 -18.07
C ASP A 269 -21.25 4.98 -16.66
N GLN A 270 -20.14 5.13 -15.95
CA GLN A 270 -20.07 5.71 -14.61
C GLN A 270 -19.81 7.24 -14.62
N LYS A 271 -19.38 7.79 -15.77
CA LYS A 271 -18.92 9.18 -15.91
C LYS A 271 -19.87 10.20 -15.29
N LYS A 272 -21.17 10.16 -15.62
CA LYS A 272 -22.15 11.13 -15.11
C LYS A 272 -22.28 11.13 -13.58
N ASN A 273 -22.16 9.95 -12.95
CA ASN A 273 -22.24 9.85 -11.50
C ASN A 273 -20.97 10.39 -10.85
N ILE A 274 -19.81 10.06 -11.42
CA ILE A 274 -18.51 10.56 -10.97
C ILE A 274 -18.42 12.08 -11.11
N GLU A 275 -18.84 12.63 -12.24
CA GLU A 275 -18.88 14.08 -12.45
C GLU A 275 -19.80 14.78 -11.44
N LYS A 276 -20.88 14.14 -10.98
CA LYS A 276 -21.73 14.67 -9.90
C LYS A 276 -21.04 14.59 -8.53
N LEU A 277 -20.28 13.54 -8.25
CA LEU A 277 -19.51 13.37 -7.01
C LEU A 277 -18.41 14.43 -6.87
N PHE A 278 -17.77 14.78 -7.98
CA PHE A 278 -16.67 15.75 -8.04
C PHE A 278 -17.08 17.06 -8.72
N ALA A 279 -18.39 17.33 -8.79
CA ALA A 279 -18.91 18.48 -9.52
C ALA A 279 -18.35 19.78 -8.93
N VAL A 280 -17.58 20.51 -9.73
CA VAL A 280 -17.42 21.94 -9.55
C VAL A 280 -18.68 22.55 -10.16
N ASP A 281 -19.55 23.11 -9.33
CA ASP A 281 -20.80 23.74 -9.76
C ASP A 281 -20.51 24.74 -10.92
N PRO A 282 -21.05 24.50 -12.13
CA PRO A 282 -20.74 25.31 -13.31
C PRO A 282 -21.29 26.75 -13.19
N ASP A 283 -22.27 26.99 -12.31
CA ASP A 283 -22.84 28.31 -12.05
C ASP A 283 -22.14 29.05 -10.89
N LEU A 284 -21.29 28.36 -10.12
CA LEU A 284 -20.43 29.00 -9.13
C LEU A 284 -19.33 29.77 -9.86
N LYS A 285 -19.40 31.11 -9.81
CA LYS A 285 -18.27 31.99 -10.18
C LYS A 285 -17.01 31.48 -9.46
N ILE A 286 -16.09 30.90 -10.23
CA ILE A 286 -14.86 30.36 -9.67
C ILE A 286 -14.00 31.56 -9.22
N PRO A 287 -13.61 31.63 -7.95
CA PRO A 287 -12.89 32.77 -7.44
C PRO A 287 -11.48 32.78 -8.04
N LYS A 288 -11.01 33.98 -8.44
CA LYS A 288 -9.61 34.16 -8.79
C LYS A 288 -8.72 33.79 -7.59
N LEU A 289 -7.54 33.28 -7.87
CA LEU A 289 -6.57 32.85 -6.86
C LEU A 289 -6.02 34.06 -6.07
N THR A 290 -6.73 34.46 -5.02
CA THR A 290 -6.34 35.57 -4.13
C THR A 290 -5.12 35.21 -3.29
N PRO A 291 -4.33 36.19 -2.79
CA PRO A 291 -3.19 35.91 -1.91
C PRO A 291 -3.56 35.06 -0.69
N ARG A 292 -4.74 35.29 -0.13
CA ARG A 292 -5.30 34.50 0.97
C ARG A 292 -5.50 33.02 0.61
N LEU A 293 -6.09 32.73 -0.56
CA LEU A 293 -6.27 31.36 -1.03
C LEU A 293 -4.92 30.71 -1.34
N LYS A 294 -3.93 31.46 -1.84
CA LYS A 294 -2.55 30.97 -2.02
C LYS A 294 -1.91 30.55 -0.70
N ILE A 295 -2.08 31.35 0.37
CA ILE A 295 -1.56 31.01 1.70
C ILE A 295 -2.27 29.76 2.24
N ILE A 296 -3.59 29.63 2.05
CA ILE A 296 -4.33 28.41 2.46
C ILE A 296 -3.78 27.17 1.74
N LEU A 297 -3.61 27.24 0.42
CA LEU A 297 -3.00 26.15 -0.36
C LEU A 297 -1.56 25.87 0.09
N LEU A 298 -0.79 26.91 0.42
CA LEU A 298 0.59 26.76 0.89
C LEU A 298 0.64 26.05 2.25
N VAL A 299 -0.19 26.43 3.22
CA VAL A 299 -0.28 25.75 4.52
C VAL A 299 -0.66 24.28 4.32
N PHE A 300 -1.62 24.01 3.44
CA PHE A 300 -2.03 22.65 3.12
C PHE A 300 -0.89 21.83 2.48
N ILE A 301 -0.11 22.40 1.55
CA ILE A 301 1.08 21.76 0.96
C ILE A 301 2.16 21.54 2.04
N ILE A 302 2.35 22.49 2.94
CA ILE A 302 3.31 22.39 4.05
C ILE A 302 2.96 21.21 4.96
N CYS A 303 1.69 20.88 5.19
CA CYS A 303 1.31 19.69 5.95
C CYS A 303 1.93 18.41 5.35
N PHE A 304 1.90 18.26 4.02
CA PHE A 304 2.54 17.11 3.35
C PHE A 304 4.07 17.17 3.43
N VAL A 305 4.68 18.35 3.27
CA VAL A 305 6.14 18.50 3.39
C VAL A 305 6.63 18.14 4.80
N VAL A 306 5.93 18.63 5.82
CA VAL A 306 6.23 18.33 7.23
C VAL A 306 5.99 16.85 7.53
N MET A 307 4.92 16.26 7.01
CA MET A 307 4.67 14.81 7.13
C MET A 307 5.82 14.00 6.53
N VAL A 308 6.22 14.28 5.29
CA VAL A 308 7.31 13.56 4.61
C VAL A 308 8.64 13.74 5.35
N TYR A 309 8.98 14.97 5.75
CA TYR A 309 10.19 15.23 6.53
C TYR A 309 10.16 14.52 7.88
N GLY A 310 9.02 14.54 8.56
CA GLY A 310 8.84 13.88 9.86
C GLY A 310 9.05 12.38 9.78
N VAL A 311 8.53 11.71 8.74
CA VAL A 311 8.72 10.27 8.54
C VAL A 311 10.18 9.94 8.25
N ILE A 312 10.89 10.77 7.47
CA ILE A 312 12.26 10.49 7.04
C ILE A 312 13.29 10.82 8.14
N ALA A 313 13.06 11.87 8.93
CA ALA A 313 14.08 12.45 9.81
C ALA A 313 13.72 12.53 11.29
N LEU A 314 12.45 12.37 11.67
CA LEU A 314 11.96 12.57 13.04
C LEU A 314 11.19 11.35 13.59
N ASP A 315 11.26 10.20 12.91
CA ASP A 315 10.55 8.96 13.27
C ASP A 315 9.04 9.14 13.46
N PHE A 316 8.42 10.04 12.69
CA PHE A 316 6.96 10.25 12.77
C PHE A 316 6.22 8.95 12.44
N TRP A 317 5.24 8.64 13.28
CA TRP A 317 4.26 7.62 13.02
C TRP A 317 2.89 8.25 12.74
N PHE A 318 1.84 7.43 12.73
CA PHE A 318 0.50 7.87 12.37
C PHE A 318 -0.05 8.99 13.28
N ILE A 319 0.30 9.01 14.57
CA ILE A 319 -0.19 10.02 15.50
C ILE A 319 0.38 11.40 15.15
N GLU A 320 1.68 11.49 14.93
CA GLU A 320 2.38 12.74 14.59
C GLU A 320 1.89 13.25 13.23
N MET A 321 1.78 12.35 12.24
CA MET A 321 1.24 12.69 10.92
C MET A 321 -0.20 13.21 11.02
N THR A 322 -1.06 12.55 11.80
CA THR A 322 -2.45 12.96 12.02
C THR A 322 -2.51 14.35 12.68
N THR A 323 -1.63 14.61 13.63
CA THR A 323 -1.52 15.89 14.34
C THR A 323 -1.18 17.04 13.39
N VAL A 324 -0.27 16.83 12.43
CA VAL A 324 0.10 17.84 11.42
C VAL A 324 -1.13 18.26 10.60
N PHE A 325 -1.94 17.31 10.14
CA PHE A 325 -3.14 17.62 9.35
C PHE A 325 -4.25 18.24 10.18
N PHE A 326 -4.45 17.79 11.41
CA PHE A 326 -5.42 18.37 12.33
C PHE A 326 -5.09 19.83 12.65
N PHE A 327 -3.84 20.10 13.02
CA PHE A 327 -3.36 21.45 13.28
C PHE A 327 -3.41 22.33 12.02
N GLY A 328 -3.04 21.76 10.87
CA GLY A 328 -3.18 22.40 9.57
C GLY A 328 -4.63 22.82 9.26
N ALA A 329 -5.61 21.96 9.54
CA ALA A 329 -7.03 22.29 9.37
C ALA A 329 -7.43 23.52 10.20
N ILE A 330 -7.02 23.57 11.47
CA ILE A 330 -7.30 24.69 12.38
C ILE A 330 -6.72 25.99 11.83
N ILE A 331 -5.44 25.99 11.43
CA ILE A 331 -4.79 27.16 10.81
C ILE A 331 -5.55 27.61 9.57
N ILE A 332 -5.93 26.67 8.70
CA ILE A 332 -6.68 26.96 7.49
C ILE A 332 -8.06 27.54 7.81
N GLY A 333 -8.74 27.04 8.83
CA GLY A 333 -10.01 27.59 9.32
C GLY A 333 -9.91 29.06 9.72
N PHE A 334 -8.85 29.41 10.48
CA PHE A 334 -8.55 30.80 10.85
C PHE A 334 -8.21 31.67 9.65
N LEU A 335 -7.31 31.20 8.78
CA LEU A 335 -6.94 31.90 7.55
C LEU A 335 -8.16 32.10 6.65
N ALA A 336 -9.08 31.14 6.60
CA ALA A 336 -10.35 31.19 5.88
C ALA A 336 -11.45 31.98 6.61
N ARG A 337 -11.18 32.50 7.82
CA ARG A 337 -12.14 33.28 8.65
C ARG A 337 -13.48 32.55 8.74
N MET A 338 -13.43 31.24 8.90
CA MET A 338 -14.62 30.43 9.06
C MET A 338 -15.20 30.65 10.45
N LYS A 339 -16.53 30.74 10.53
CA LYS A 339 -17.23 30.61 11.81
C LYS A 339 -17.08 29.17 12.32
N GLU A 340 -17.10 28.99 13.63
CA GLU A 340 -16.95 27.68 14.28
C GLU A 340 -17.89 26.63 13.69
N ASP A 341 -19.19 26.89 13.62
CA ASP A 341 -20.16 25.95 13.04
C ASP A 341 -19.83 25.58 11.59
N THR A 342 -19.33 26.55 10.81
CA THR A 342 -18.97 26.29 9.41
C THR A 342 -17.71 25.44 9.31
N PHE A 343 -16.73 25.70 10.18
CA PHE A 343 -15.50 24.90 10.27
C PHE A 343 -15.82 23.46 10.68
N LEU A 344 -16.56 23.27 11.77
CA LEU A 344 -16.93 21.95 12.27
C LEU A 344 -17.72 21.15 11.24
N ASN A 345 -18.73 21.77 10.61
CA ASN A 345 -19.50 21.09 9.56
C ASN A 345 -18.63 20.73 8.35
N ALA A 346 -17.72 21.62 7.91
CA ALA A 346 -16.83 21.34 6.79
C ALA A 346 -15.86 20.18 7.10
N PHE A 347 -15.30 20.18 8.31
CA PHE A 347 -14.41 19.13 8.79
C PHE A 347 -15.13 17.79 8.90
N MET A 348 -16.30 17.76 9.54
CA MET A 348 -17.09 16.54 9.72
C MET A 348 -17.59 15.96 8.39
N ASN A 349 -18.03 16.82 7.45
CA ASN A 349 -18.44 16.36 6.12
C ASN A 349 -17.26 15.77 5.35
N GLY A 350 -16.10 16.44 5.34
CA GLY A 350 -14.91 15.93 4.67
C GLY A 350 -14.39 14.61 5.25
N ALA A 351 -14.43 14.46 6.58
CA ALA A 351 -14.13 13.18 7.22
C ALA A 351 -15.18 12.11 6.88
N GLY A 352 -16.46 12.48 6.86
CA GLY A 352 -17.58 11.60 6.51
C GLY A 352 -17.48 11.03 5.10
N ASP A 353 -16.99 11.81 4.13
CA ASP A 353 -16.78 11.36 2.75
C ASP A 353 -15.75 10.20 2.65
N LEU A 354 -14.83 10.10 3.61
CA LEU A 354 -13.83 9.02 3.68
C LEU A 354 -14.21 7.88 4.63
N LEU A 355 -15.34 7.97 5.33
CA LEU A 355 -15.77 6.92 6.27
C LEU A 355 -15.96 5.57 5.58
N GLY A 356 -16.54 5.55 4.37
CA GLY A 356 -16.69 4.33 3.59
C GLY A 356 -15.35 3.67 3.23
N VAL A 357 -14.30 4.47 3.04
CA VAL A 357 -12.94 4.01 2.77
C VAL A 357 -12.29 3.44 4.03
N ALA A 358 -12.45 4.11 5.17
CA ALA A 358 -11.99 3.61 6.47
C ALA A 358 -12.55 2.22 6.78
N PHE A 359 -13.84 1.97 6.50
CA PHE A 359 -14.43 0.64 6.65
C PHE A 359 -13.83 -0.41 5.70
N ILE A 360 -13.48 -0.03 4.46
CA ILE A 360 -12.80 -0.93 3.52
C ILE A 360 -11.43 -1.33 4.07
N ILE A 361 -10.67 -0.40 4.64
CA ILE A 361 -9.34 -0.67 5.25
C ILE A 361 -9.49 -1.67 6.42
N GLY A 362 -10.42 -1.42 7.34
CA GLY A 362 -10.64 -2.32 8.48
C GLY A 362 -11.17 -3.70 8.08
N LEU A 363 -12.07 -3.78 7.08
CA LEU A 363 -12.55 -5.04 6.52
C LEU A 363 -11.40 -5.86 5.90
N ALA A 364 -10.51 -5.20 5.17
CA ALA A 364 -9.34 -5.83 4.58
C ALA A 364 -8.41 -6.39 5.66
N ARG A 365 -8.16 -5.64 6.73
CA ARG A 365 -7.38 -6.12 7.89
C ARG A 365 -8.00 -7.36 8.54
N GLY A 366 -9.33 -7.39 8.68
CA GLY A 366 -10.06 -8.52 9.26
C GLY A 366 -9.77 -9.85 8.57
N ILE A 367 -9.49 -9.84 7.26
CA ILE A 367 -9.13 -11.05 6.50
C ILE A 367 -7.82 -11.64 7.02
N SER A 368 -6.78 -10.81 7.19
CA SER A 368 -5.50 -11.27 7.74
C SER A 368 -5.61 -11.75 9.19
N ILE A 369 -6.51 -11.13 9.98
CA ILE A 369 -6.80 -11.58 11.35
C ILE A 369 -7.41 -12.98 11.34
N LEU A 370 -8.37 -13.29 10.46
CA LEU A 370 -8.93 -14.64 10.34
C LEU A 370 -7.88 -15.68 10.00
N MET A 371 -6.93 -15.35 9.11
CA MET A 371 -5.84 -16.26 8.76
C MET A 371 -4.88 -16.50 9.93
N SER A 372 -4.53 -15.43 10.64
CA SER A 372 -3.64 -15.47 11.80
C SER A 372 -4.27 -16.23 12.95
N ASP A 373 -5.51 -15.89 13.32
CA ASP A 373 -6.27 -16.56 14.38
C ASP A 373 -6.58 -18.02 14.01
N GLY A 374 -6.69 -18.31 12.71
CA GLY A 374 -6.84 -19.65 12.15
C GLY A 374 -5.56 -20.48 12.07
N LEU A 375 -4.40 -19.89 12.37
CA LEU A 375 -3.08 -20.50 12.31
C LEU A 375 -2.74 -21.11 10.93
N ILE A 376 -3.26 -20.50 9.85
CA ILE A 376 -3.01 -20.98 8.47
C ILE A 376 -1.99 -20.12 7.72
N SER A 377 -1.68 -18.92 8.21
CA SER A 377 -0.71 -18.01 7.58
C SER A 377 0.64 -18.69 7.37
N ASP A 378 1.20 -19.27 8.44
CA ASP A 378 2.52 -19.92 8.40
C ASP A 378 2.53 -21.18 7.55
N THR A 379 1.43 -21.95 7.51
CA THR A 379 1.29 -23.12 6.63
C THR A 379 1.34 -22.73 5.16
N VAL A 380 0.64 -21.66 4.78
CA VAL A 380 0.66 -21.13 3.40
C VAL A 380 2.08 -20.71 3.03
N LEU A 381 2.80 -20.04 3.95
CA LEU A 381 4.19 -19.64 3.75
C LEU A 381 5.13 -20.84 3.62
N TYR A 382 5.04 -21.82 4.53
CA TYR A 382 5.87 -23.03 4.53
C TYR A 382 5.71 -23.82 3.23
N THR A 383 4.46 -24.06 2.82
CA THR A 383 4.16 -24.82 1.60
C THR A 383 4.73 -24.13 0.38
N ALA A 384 4.59 -22.80 0.29
CA ALA A 384 5.08 -22.04 -0.84
C ALA A 384 6.62 -21.99 -0.92
N GLY A 385 7.32 -21.98 0.23
CA GLY A 385 8.79 -22.06 0.29
C GLY A 385 9.35 -23.40 -0.16
N SER A 386 8.74 -24.52 0.27
CA SER A 386 9.19 -25.88 -0.06
C SER A 386 9.14 -26.21 -1.56
N PHE A 387 8.32 -25.50 -2.33
CA PHE A 387 8.17 -25.71 -3.77
C PHE A 387 9.40 -25.28 -4.59
N THR A 388 10.35 -24.57 -3.97
CA THR A 388 11.51 -23.98 -4.67
C THR A 388 12.80 -24.80 -4.51
N GLU A 389 12.81 -25.86 -3.71
CA GLU A 389 14.01 -26.67 -3.45
C GLU A 389 14.42 -27.50 -4.69
N GLY A 390 15.72 -27.53 -4.98
CA GLY A 390 16.30 -28.34 -6.08
C GLY A 390 16.14 -27.75 -7.49
N MET A 391 15.62 -26.53 -7.63
CA MET A 391 15.50 -25.85 -8.92
C MET A 391 16.79 -25.15 -9.38
N GLU A 392 17.03 -25.12 -10.70
CA GLU A 392 18.08 -24.30 -11.32
C GLU A 392 17.87 -22.81 -11.06
N LYS A 393 18.95 -22.02 -10.98
CA LYS A 393 18.96 -20.62 -10.49
C LYS A 393 17.88 -19.73 -11.13
N GLY A 394 17.76 -19.76 -12.45
CA GLY A 394 16.77 -18.98 -13.21
C GLY A 394 15.33 -19.42 -12.96
N VAL A 395 15.10 -20.73 -12.83
CA VAL A 395 13.76 -21.28 -12.53
C VAL A 395 13.38 -21.00 -11.09
N PHE A 396 14.33 -21.16 -10.17
CA PHE A 396 14.20 -20.89 -8.74
C PHE A 396 13.70 -19.46 -8.50
N ILE A 397 14.39 -18.45 -9.05
CA ILE A 397 14.05 -17.06 -8.74
C ILE A 397 12.70 -16.61 -9.32
N ASN A 398 12.34 -17.09 -10.51
CA ASN A 398 11.05 -16.78 -11.12
C ASN A 398 9.91 -17.52 -10.44
N THR A 399 10.14 -18.76 -10.00
CA THR A 399 9.17 -19.50 -9.18
C THR A 399 8.94 -18.78 -7.86
N LEU A 400 10.01 -18.28 -7.23
CA LEU A 400 9.90 -17.51 -6.00
C LEU A 400 9.12 -16.20 -6.20
N PHE A 401 9.33 -15.50 -7.31
CA PHE A 401 8.49 -14.35 -7.68
C PHE A 401 7.00 -14.72 -7.77
N VAL A 402 6.65 -15.84 -8.41
CA VAL A 402 5.26 -16.32 -8.49
C VAL A 402 4.71 -16.70 -7.11
N VAL A 403 5.53 -17.34 -6.27
CA VAL A 403 5.20 -17.66 -4.88
C VAL A 403 4.84 -16.40 -4.10
N TYR A 404 5.61 -15.32 -4.23
CA TYR A 404 5.30 -14.05 -3.56
C TYR A 404 4.02 -13.38 -4.07
N ASN A 405 3.67 -13.55 -5.36
CA ASN A 405 2.37 -13.09 -5.86
C ASN A 405 1.23 -13.83 -5.14
N PHE A 406 1.36 -15.14 -4.94
CA PHE A 406 0.36 -15.94 -4.24
C PHE A 406 0.27 -15.59 -2.75
N ILE A 407 1.41 -15.44 -2.06
CA ILE A 407 1.47 -15.04 -0.65
C ILE A 407 0.81 -13.66 -0.46
N SER A 408 1.05 -12.72 -1.38
CA SER A 408 0.51 -11.36 -1.31
C SER A 408 -1.02 -11.33 -1.24
N PHE A 409 -1.71 -12.26 -1.91
CA PHE A 409 -3.18 -12.37 -1.82
C PHE A 409 -3.70 -12.53 -0.39
N PHE A 410 -2.97 -13.31 0.40
CA PHE A 410 -3.32 -13.63 1.78
C PHE A 410 -2.74 -12.62 2.78
N VAL A 411 -1.49 -12.21 2.54
CA VAL A 411 -0.74 -11.28 3.38
C VAL A 411 -0.41 -10.03 2.56
N SER A 412 -1.34 -9.07 2.52
CA SER A 412 -1.20 -7.84 1.74
C SER A 412 -0.15 -6.87 2.30
N SER A 413 0.30 -7.06 3.54
CA SER A 413 1.36 -6.26 4.17
C SER A 413 2.74 -6.62 3.62
N THR A 414 3.44 -5.63 3.07
CA THR A 414 4.84 -5.77 2.62
C THR A 414 5.74 -6.13 3.80
N SER A 415 5.88 -5.24 4.79
CA SER A 415 6.76 -5.43 5.93
C SER A 415 6.46 -6.71 6.72
N GLY A 416 5.18 -7.09 6.86
CA GLY A 416 4.80 -8.36 7.49
C GLY A 416 5.27 -9.58 6.70
N THR A 417 5.09 -9.56 5.38
CA THR A 417 5.59 -10.64 4.50
C THR A 417 7.12 -10.73 4.57
N ALA A 418 7.83 -9.60 4.58
CA ALA A 418 9.29 -9.56 4.65
C ALA A 418 9.83 -10.32 5.88
N VAL A 419 9.39 -9.96 7.08
CA VAL A 419 9.91 -10.54 8.34
C VAL A 419 9.51 -12.00 8.56
N LEU A 420 8.38 -12.43 7.97
CA LEU A 420 7.90 -13.80 8.08
C LEU A 420 8.59 -14.75 7.10
N THR A 421 8.94 -14.28 5.90
CA THR A 421 9.37 -15.16 4.80
C THR A 421 10.84 -15.05 4.47
N VAL A 422 11.40 -13.85 4.49
CA VAL A 422 12.76 -13.59 4.03
C VAL A 422 13.82 -14.29 4.90
N PRO A 423 13.71 -14.37 6.25
CA PRO A 423 14.67 -15.12 7.06
C PRO A 423 14.76 -16.61 6.72
N ILE A 424 13.67 -17.17 6.17
CA ILE A 424 13.57 -18.59 5.79
C ILE A 424 14.09 -18.79 4.36
N ILE A 425 13.71 -17.90 3.44
CA ILE A 425 13.97 -18.07 2.00
C ILE A 425 15.34 -17.51 1.61
N ALA A 426 15.82 -16.44 2.26
CA ALA A 426 17.11 -15.83 1.92
C ALA A 426 18.29 -16.81 2.04
N PRO A 427 18.39 -17.67 3.08
CA PRO A 427 19.43 -18.69 3.14
C PRO A 427 19.39 -19.73 2.00
N LEU A 428 18.24 -19.93 1.32
CA LEU A 428 18.15 -20.84 0.17
C LEU A 428 18.93 -20.31 -1.03
N ALA A 429 19.12 -18.99 -1.15
CA ALA A 429 19.97 -18.39 -2.18
C ALA A 429 21.40 -18.95 -2.14
N ASP A 430 21.92 -19.22 -0.94
CA ASP A 430 23.25 -19.78 -0.74
C ASP A 430 23.37 -21.20 -1.37
N THR A 431 22.27 -21.98 -1.38
CA THR A 431 22.25 -23.35 -1.91
C THR A 431 22.26 -23.42 -3.43
N VAL A 432 21.65 -22.42 -4.08
CA VAL A 432 21.64 -22.26 -5.54
C VAL A 432 22.72 -21.27 -6.00
N ASN A 433 23.60 -20.82 -5.11
CA ASN A 433 24.72 -19.93 -5.39
C ASN A 433 24.31 -18.63 -6.12
N ILE A 434 23.30 -17.93 -5.61
CA ILE A 434 22.90 -16.58 -6.03
C ILE A 434 22.96 -15.62 -4.84
N GLY A 435 23.01 -14.31 -5.12
CA GLY A 435 22.98 -13.29 -4.08
C GLY A 435 21.62 -13.20 -3.36
N ARG A 436 21.64 -12.96 -2.05
CA ARG A 436 20.41 -12.78 -1.25
C ARG A 436 19.61 -11.53 -1.62
N GLU A 437 20.26 -10.53 -2.21
CA GLU A 437 19.60 -9.34 -2.77
C GLU A 437 18.62 -9.68 -3.88
N VAL A 438 18.85 -10.79 -4.59
CA VAL A 438 17.94 -11.30 -5.63
C VAL A 438 16.66 -11.83 -4.99
N ILE A 439 16.74 -12.48 -3.82
CA ILE A 439 15.56 -12.89 -3.03
C ILE A 439 14.74 -11.69 -2.60
N VAL A 440 15.42 -10.64 -2.11
CA VAL A 440 14.78 -9.36 -1.75
C VAL A 440 14.09 -8.73 -2.96
N ASN A 441 14.68 -8.82 -4.15
CA ASN A 441 14.07 -8.34 -5.39
C ASN A 441 12.84 -9.18 -5.79
N ALA A 442 12.92 -10.51 -5.75
CA ALA A 442 11.80 -11.39 -6.07
C ALA A 442 10.61 -11.19 -5.10
N TYR A 443 10.90 -10.96 -3.83
CA TYR A 443 9.92 -10.56 -2.82
C TYR A 443 9.23 -9.24 -3.20
N GLN A 444 9.99 -8.17 -3.42
CA GLN A 444 9.43 -6.84 -3.71
C GLN A 444 8.60 -6.84 -4.99
N PHE A 445 9.13 -7.45 -6.06
CA PHE A 445 8.44 -7.49 -7.34
C PHE A 445 7.21 -8.41 -7.31
N GLY A 446 7.32 -9.58 -6.68
CA GLY A 446 6.22 -10.54 -6.63
C GLY A 446 5.07 -10.03 -5.78
N HIS A 447 5.40 -9.53 -4.59
CA HIS A 447 4.40 -8.95 -3.68
C HIS A 447 3.80 -7.67 -4.25
N GLY A 448 4.65 -6.77 -4.76
CA GLY A 448 4.22 -5.48 -5.30
C GLY A 448 3.37 -5.60 -6.57
N LEU A 449 3.69 -6.54 -7.48
CA LEU A 449 2.92 -6.74 -8.71
C LEU A 449 1.50 -7.20 -8.39
N PHE A 450 1.34 -8.19 -7.51
CA PHE A 450 0.02 -8.66 -7.12
C PHE A 450 -0.77 -7.58 -6.36
N ASN A 451 -0.10 -6.79 -5.53
CA ASN A 451 -0.71 -5.67 -4.81
C ASN A 451 -1.35 -4.61 -5.71
N LEU A 452 -0.98 -4.53 -6.99
CA LEU A 452 -1.67 -3.68 -7.96
C LEU A 452 -3.14 -4.10 -8.20
N ILE A 453 -3.48 -5.36 -7.93
CA ILE A 453 -4.83 -5.93 -8.06
C ILE A 453 -5.28 -6.69 -6.81
N ASN A 454 -4.60 -6.54 -5.69
CA ASN A 454 -4.97 -7.32 -4.52
C ASN A 454 -6.24 -6.73 -3.89
N PRO A 455 -7.40 -7.43 -3.90
CA PRO A 455 -8.62 -6.89 -3.32
C PRO A 455 -8.52 -6.69 -1.81
N THR A 456 -7.60 -7.40 -1.12
CA THR A 456 -7.31 -7.21 0.31
C THR A 456 -6.24 -6.14 0.56
N GLY A 457 -5.72 -5.52 -0.50
CA GLY A 457 -4.83 -4.37 -0.45
C GLY A 457 -5.59 -3.04 -0.62
N LEU A 458 -4.86 -1.99 -1.00
CA LEU A 458 -5.41 -0.63 -1.03
C LEU A 458 -6.34 -0.36 -2.21
N ILE A 459 -6.32 -1.16 -3.28
CA ILE A 459 -7.05 -0.81 -4.53
C ILE A 459 -8.54 -0.53 -4.31
N LEU A 460 -9.23 -1.33 -3.48
CA LEU A 460 -10.66 -1.15 -3.25
C LEU A 460 -10.96 0.17 -2.51
N ALA A 461 -10.05 0.64 -1.66
CA ALA A 461 -10.15 1.93 -0.99
C ALA A 461 -10.06 3.09 -2.00
N PHE A 462 -9.10 3.03 -2.93
CA PHE A 462 -8.95 4.04 -4.00
C PHE A 462 -10.17 4.09 -4.92
N LEU A 463 -10.64 2.91 -5.36
CA LEU A 463 -11.81 2.82 -6.23
C LEU A 463 -13.10 3.27 -5.53
N GLY A 464 -13.19 3.04 -4.23
CA GLY A 464 -14.30 3.46 -3.38
C GLY A 464 -14.54 4.97 -3.41
N ILE A 465 -13.47 5.78 -3.39
CA ILE A 465 -13.56 7.25 -3.41
C ILE A 465 -14.25 7.75 -4.67
N ALA A 466 -13.84 7.25 -5.83
CA ALA A 466 -14.46 7.64 -7.10
C ALA A 466 -15.66 6.75 -7.50
N LYS A 467 -16.08 5.82 -6.64
CA LYS A 467 -17.13 4.82 -6.90
C LYS A 467 -16.93 4.06 -8.22
N ILE A 468 -15.69 3.74 -8.55
CA ILE A 468 -15.34 2.95 -9.74
C ILE A 468 -15.49 1.46 -9.43
N GLY A 469 -16.05 0.69 -10.37
CA GLY A 469 -16.16 -0.76 -10.22
C GLY A 469 -14.79 -1.45 -10.31
N TYR A 470 -14.56 -2.45 -9.46
CA TYR A 470 -13.31 -3.22 -9.47
C TYR A 470 -13.10 -4.01 -10.77
N ASP A 471 -14.18 -4.49 -11.39
CA ASP A 471 -14.16 -5.12 -12.72
C ASP A 471 -13.63 -4.17 -13.82
N ARG A 472 -14.00 -2.88 -13.76
CA ARG A 472 -13.53 -1.85 -14.68
C ARG A 472 -12.05 -1.60 -14.51
N PHE A 473 -11.59 -1.53 -13.26
CA PHE A 473 -10.18 -1.38 -12.94
C PHE A 473 -9.35 -2.58 -13.41
N LEU A 474 -9.83 -3.81 -13.18
CA LEU A 474 -9.16 -5.03 -13.67
C LEU A 474 -9.00 -5.00 -15.20
N LYS A 475 -10.06 -4.64 -15.92
CA LYS A 475 -10.01 -4.49 -17.39
C LYS A 475 -9.01 -3.43 -17.83
N PHE A 476 -8.87 -2.35 -17.06
CA PHE A 476 -7.91 -1.30 -17.32
C PHE A 476 -6.48 -1.78 -17.09
N ILE A 477 -6.16 -2.32 -15.90
CA ILE A 477 -4.79 -2.59 -15.50
C ILE A 477 -4.20 -3.86 -16.14
N TRP A 478 -5.03 -4.79 -16.60
CA TRP A 478 -4.57 -6.10 -17.10
C TRP A 478 -3.40 -6.04 -18.11
N PRO A 479 -3.40 -5.17 -19.14
CA PRO A 479 -2.27 -5.08 -20.06
C PRO A 479 -0.98 -4.62 -19.38
N LEU A 480 -1.07 -3.70 -18.41
CA LEU A 480 0.09 -3.21 -17.66
C LEU A 480 0.66 -4.32 -16.77
N LEU A 481 -0.18 -5.09 -16.08
CA LEU A 481 0.25 -6.22 -15.25
C LEU A 481 1.10 -7.20 -16.04
N VAL A 482 0.64 -7.59 -17.23
CA VAL A 482 1.35 -8.55 -18.08
C VAL A 482 2.69 -7.97 -18.54
N ILE A 483 2.73 -6.69 -18.94
CA ILE A 483 3.98 -6.03 -19.34
C ILE A 483 4.98 -6.00 -18.18
N LEU A 484 4.54 -5.58 -16.99
CA LEU A 484 5.40 -5.52 -15.81
C LEU A 484 5.87 -6.91 -15.38
N ALA A 485 5.00 -7.92 -15.41
CA ALA A 485 5.35 -9.31 -15.11
C ALA A 485 6.47 -9.82 -16.03
N ILE A 486 6.36 -9.58 -17.34
CA ILE A 486 7.38 -9.98 -18.32
C ILE A 486 8.70 -9.27 -18.04
N VAL A 487 8.67 -7.95 -17.79
CA VAL A 487 9.87 -7.16 -17.49
C VAL A 487 10.56 -7.67 -16.23
N ILE A 488 9.78 -7.96 -15.18
CA ILE A 488 10.28 -8.51 -13.91
C ILE A 488 10.91 -9.89 -14.12
N ILE A 489 10.22 -10.80 -14.83
CA ILE A 489 10.71 -12.16 -15.10
C ILE A 489 12.03 -12.12 -15.87
N VAL A 490 12.13 -11.26 -16.90
CA VAL A 490 13.36 -11.07 -17.66
C VAL A 490 14.46 -10.51 -16.77
N PHE A 491 14.18 -9.49 -15.97
CA PHE A 491 15.15 -8.90 -15.05
C PHE A 491 15.68 -9.93 -14.03
N LEU A 492 14.79 -10.67 -13.38
CA LEU A 492 15.16 -11.69 -12.40
C LEU A 492 16.02 -12.79 -13.04
N SER A 493 15.66 -13.24 -14.24
CA SER A 493 16.41 -14.26 -14.98
C SER A 493 17.82 -13.81 -15.37
N VAL A 494 18.00 -12.54 -15.72
CA VAL A 494 19.31 -11.96 -16.09
C VAL A 494 20.16 -11.68 -14.84
N SER A 495 19.53 -11.55 -13.67
CA SER A 495 20.22 -11.20 -12.43
C SER A 495 20.88 -12.37 -11.68
N VAL A 496 20.70 -13.62 -12.13
CA VAL A 496 21.14 -14.85 -11.43
C VAL A 496 22.15 -15.70 -12.18
#